data_AF-A0A396KK19-F1
#
_entry.id   AF-A0A396KK19-F1
#
_cell.length_a   1.000
_cell.length_b   1.000
_cell.length_c   1.000
_cell.angle_alpha   90.00
_cell.angle_beta   90.00
_cell.angle_gamma   90.00
#
_symmetry.space_group_name_H-M   'P 1'
#
loop_
_entity.id
_entity.type
_entity.pdbx_description
1 polymer ?
#
loop_
_entity_poly.entity_id
_entity_poly.type
_entity_poly.pdbx_seq_one_letter_code
_entity_poly.pdbx_strand_id
1 'polypeptide(L)'
;MPMSDKKRWIRLAVAAGLGAAAGAWTYQIQKDKKAKNDARLAVVEAAVVRSRDYGKQKAYIIGNSLSSLAAAVWLIKDCHFPGSSIMVYGENEEACGNAGLLVVSRENCEDFLELCGKLPGSGEKVFTFPKTEGGERLGCADLPALWRLLCTEEERLDVLSVEDWFSGTPHIFETDLWQLCQCVFGLKKDSNLAEFRRSLWELKGPFLFLSPEERQELIRLLKQYLRRKGVLLLENTQVTDLELENGNDNGSGTGLAVKKLYVKRRLQEEETDREAFVFEKIDLRSGDVCIMDNGSGSGKLWKKAADLHIALGEPEAFVGEEDKLQPLRPHHFTDRPKTVPTGSRNLGFVGAFSRLEEGCCLTGNYAVASARSAVDELMHAGRRAAGTEEKRQSRIRKWITVYKVVCSLYRADL
;
A
#
# COMPACT_ATOMS: atom_id res chain seq x y z
N MET A 1 45.70 49.75 1.26
CA MET A 1 44.36 50.25 1.62
C MET A 1 43.46 49.07 1.95
N PRO A 2 42.87 49.00 3.16
CA PRO A 2 41.93 47.94 3.51
C PRO A 2 40.63 48.14 2.72
N MET A 3 40.17 47.11 2.01
CA MET A 3 38.87 47.16 1.33
C MET A 3 37.76 47.34 2.38
N SER A 4 36.84 48.28 2.14
CA SER A 4 35.70 48.47 3.05
C SER A 4 34.81 47.23 3.09
N ASP A 5 34.35 46.85 4.29
CA ASP A 5 33.56 45.63 4.53
C ASP A 5 32.33 45.52 3.62
N LYS A 6 31.73 46.65 3.21
CA LYS A 6 30.63 46.69 2.24
C LYS A 6 31.00 46.06 0.89
N LYS A 7 32.21 46.29 0.36
CA LYS A 7 32.64 45.72 -0.92
C LYS A 7 32.89 44.21 -0.83
N ARG A 8 33.29 43.71 0.36
CA ARG A 8 33.47 42.28 0.63
C ARG A 8 32.13 41.55 0.70
N TRP A 9 31.13 42.14 1.36
CA TRP A 9 29.77 41.61 1.43
C TRP A 9 29.07 41.56 0.07
N ILE A 10 29.22 42.59 -0.77
CA ILE A 10 28.66 42.60 -2.12
C ILE A 10 29.28 41.47 -2.97
N ARG A 11 30.60 41.26 -2.90
CA ARG A 11 31.27 40.17 -3.64
C ARG A 11 30.83 38.78 -3.17
N LEU A 12 30.65 38.59 -1.87
CA LEU A 12 30.12 37.34 -1.30
C LEU A 12 28.68 37.07 -1.74
N ALA A 13 27.82 38.10 -1.74
CA ALA A 13 26.43 37.97 -2.19
C ALA A 13 26.33 37.65 -3.69
N VAL A 14 27.15 38.29 -4.53
CA VAL A 14 27.21 38.00 -5.97
C VAL A 14 27.74 36.58 -6.24
N ALA A 15 28.78 36.15 -5.52
CA ALA A 15 29.31 34.79 -5.63
C ALA A 15 28.29 33.72 -5.19
N ALA A 16 27.55 33.97 -4.10
CA ALA A 16 26.49 33.08 -3.65
C ALA A 16 25.32 33.00 -4.64
N GLY A 17 24.91 34.14 -5.23
CA GLY A 17 23.87 34.20 -6.26
C GLY A 17 24.24 33.43 -7.54
N LEU A 18 25.49 33.59 -8.01
CA LEU A 18 26.02 32.85 -9.17
C LEU A 18 26.12 31.34 -8.89
N GLY A 19 26.57 30.95 -7.69
CA GLY A 19 26.64 29.55 -7.27
C GLY A 19 25.27 28.89 -7.19
N ALA A 20 24.26 29.58 -6.66
CA ALA A 20 22.88 29.08 -6.59
C ALA A 20 22.25 28.90 -7.99
N ALA A 21 22.49 29.86 -8.91
CA ALA A 21 21.99 29.77 -10.28
C ALA A 21 22.64 28.61 -11.06
N ALA A 22 23.96 28.42 -10.94
CA ALA A 22 24.66 27.29 -11.55
C ALA A 22 24.21 25.94 -10.98
N GLY A 23 23.97 25.86 -9.67
CA GLY A 23 23.41 24.68 -9.01
C GLY A 23 21.99 24.34 -9.48
N ALA A 24 21.12 25.36 -9.61
CA ALA A 24 19.76 25.18 -10.12
C ALA A 24 19.74 24.72 -11.59
N TRP A 25 20.61 25.30 -12.42
CA TRP A 25 20.71 24.96 -13.84
C TRP A 25 21.24 23.55 -14.07
N THR A 26 22.30 23.15 -13.37
CA THR A 26 22.84 21.77 -13.43
C THR A 26 21.83 20.74 -12.92
N TYR A 27 21.08 21.07 -11.86
CA TYR A 27 19.98 20.23 -11.37
C TYR A 27 18.85 20.07 -12.40
N GLN A 28 18.46 21.14 -13.09
CA GLN A 28 17.46 21.08 -14.16
C GLN A 28 17.93 20.20 -15.31
N ILE A 29 19.19 20.33 -15.75
CA ILE A 29 19.76 19.47 -16.79
C ILE A 29 19.77 17.99 -16.37
N GLN A 30 20.15 17.70 -15.12
CA GLN A 30 20.13 16.33 -14.60
C GLN A 30 18.69 15.77 -14.53
N LYS A 31 17.74 16.59 -14.07
CA LYS A 31 16.32 16.23 -14.01
C LYS A 31 15.77 15.94 -15.41
N ASP A 32 16.08 16.75 -16.40
CA ASP A 32 15.63 16.58 -17.78
C ASP A 32 16.28 15.36 -18.45
N LYS A 33 17.58 15.11 -18.21
CA LYS A 33 18.25 13.90 -18.68
C LYS A 33 17.65 12.65 -18.07
N LYS A 34 17.38 12.67 -16.75
CA LYS A 34 16.71 11.57 -16.06
C LYS A 34 15.32 11.32 -16.63
N ALA A 35 14.50 12.36 -16.78
CA ALA A 35 13.16 12.26 -17.36
C ALA A 35 13.18 11.68 -18.79
N LYS A 36 14.16 12.08 -19.63
CA LYS A 36 14.33 11.52 -20.97
C LYS A 36 14.75 10.04 -20.95
N ASN A 37 15.63 9.65 -20.03
CA ASN A 37 16.03 8.25 -19.89
C ASN A 37 14.88 7.39 -19.35
N ASP A 38 14.15 7.86 -18.35
CA ASP A 38 12.97 7.19 -17.78
C ASP A 38 11.89 7.02 -18.86
N ALA A 39 11.65 8.05 -19.68
CA ALA A 39 10.72 7.96 -20.81
C ALA A 39 11.17 6.94 -21.88
N ARG A 40 12.48 6.87 -22.19
CA ARG A 40 13.02 5.87 -23.11
C ARG A 40 12.88 4.45 -22.54
N LEU A 41 13.19 4.26 -21.26
CA LEU A 41 13.07 2.97 -20.58
C LEU A 41 11.61 2.52 -20.58
N ALA A 42 10.67 3.41 -20.25
CA ALA A 42 9.24 3.13 -20.29
C ALA A 42 8.74 2.73 -21.69
N VAL A 43 9.29 3.31 -22.77
CA VAL A 43 8.94 2.89 -24.15
C VAL A 43 9.45 1.50 -24.46
N VAL A 44 10.69 1.18 -24.09
CA VAL A 44 11.28 -0.16 -24.27
C VAL A 44 10.50 -1.20 -23.47
N GLU A 45 10.22 -0.91 -22.21
CA GLU A 45 9.45 -1.75 -21.30
C GLU A 45 8.03 -2.00 -21.82
N ALA A 46 7.33 -0.95 -22.24
CA ALA A 46 6.01 -1.09 -22.84
C ALA A 46 6.05 -1.89 -24.16
N ALA A 47 7.17 -1.90 -24.90
CA ALA A 47 7.34 -2.75 -26.08
C ALA A 47 7.59 -4.21 -25.69
N VAL A 48 8.43 -4.45 -24.68
CA VAL A 48 8.71 -5.79 -24.14
C VAL A 48 7.42 -6.44 -23.63
N VAL A 49 6.65 -5.73 -22.80
CA VAL A 49 5.37 -6.23 -22.27
C VAL A 49 4.39 -6.51 -23.42
N ARG A 50 4.29 -5.63 -24.43
CA ARG A 50 3.43 -5.86 -25.59
C ARG A 50 3.81 -7.08 -26.43
N SER A 51 5.10 -7.44 -26.44
CA SER A 51 5.60 -8.62 -27.15
C SER A 51 5.58 -9.90 -26.30
N ARG A 52 5.16 -9.81 -25.03
CA ARG A 52 5.26 -10.91 -24.08
C ARG A 52 4.20 -11.96 -24.36
N ASP A 53 4.66 -13.18 -24.63
CA ASP A 53 3.80 -14.35 -24.71
C ASP A 53 3.77 -15.06 -23.35
N TYR A 54 2.58 -15.17 -22.79
CA TYR A 54 2.34 -15.85 -21.51
C TYR A 54 2.10 -17.35 -21.69
N GLY A 55 1.86 -17.83 -22.92
CA GLY A 55 1.66 -19.24 -23.23
C GLY A 55 0.60 -19.90 -22.33
N LYS A 56 1.04 -20.80 -21.45
CA LYS A 56 0.18 -21.55 -20.50
C LYS A 56 0.28 -21.05 -19.05
N GLN A 57 0.94 -19.92 -18.81
CA GLN A 57 1.05 -19.33 -17.49
C GLN A 57 -0.33 -18.91 -16.97
N LYS A 58 -0.51 -19.07 -15.66
CA LYS A 58 -1.74 -18.73 -14.95
C LYS A 58 -1.44 -17.82 -13.76
N ALA A 59 -2.41 -16.97 -13.45
CA ALA A 59 -2.38 -16.13 -12.25
C ALA A 59 -3.48 -16.58 -11.29
N TYR A 60 -3.10 -16.85 -10.04
CA TYR A 60 -3.96 -17.29 -8.96
C TYR A 60 -4.03 -16.18 -7.92
N ILE A 61 -5.19 -15.55 -7.77
CA ILE A 61 -5.40 -14.44 -6.83
C ILE A 61 -6.29 -14.93 -5.70
N ILE A 62 -5.79 -14.86 -4.47
CA ILE A 62 -6.50 -15.28 -3.27
C ILE A 62 -7.09 -14.05 -2.60
N GLY A 63 -8.42 -14.00 -2.55
CA GLY A 63 -9.21 -12.91 -2.00
C GLY A 63 -10.11 -12.24 -3.02
N ASN A 64 -11.13 -11.53 -2.52
CA ASN A 64 -12.12 -10.80 -3.32
C ASN A 64 -12.20 -9.32 -2.96
N SER A 65 -11.17 -8.80 -2.30
CA SER A 65 -11.12 -7.42 -1.84
C SER A 65 -10.78 -6.46 -2.99
N LEU A 66 -10.82 -5.15 -2.71
CA LEU A 66 -10.35 -4.13 -3.65
C LEU A 66 -8.91 -4.40 -4.13
N SER A 67 -8.02 -4.86 -3.23
CA SER A 67 -6.62 -5.11 -3.57
C SER A 67 -6.45 -6.34 -4.47
N SER A 68 -7.18 -7.43 -4.21
CA SER A 68 -7.19 -8.64 -5.05
C SER A 68 -7.71 -8.33 -6.46
N LEU A 69 -8.83 -7.61 -6.56
CA LEU A 69 -9.40 -7.24 -7.86
C LEU A 69 -8.51 -6.23 -8.59
N ALA A 70 -7.88 -5.29 -7.89
CA ALA A 70 -6.91 -4.37 -8.48
C ALA A 70 -5.71 -5.12 -9.07
N ALA A 71 -5.19 -6.15 -8.39
CA ALA A 71 -4.09 -6.97 -8.91
C ALA A 71 -4.46 -7.63 -10.25
N ALA A 72 -5.69 -8.17 -10.35
CA ALA A 72 -6.20 -8.71 -11.61
C ALA A 72 -6.27 -7.64 -12.73
N VAL A 73 -6.72 -6.43 -12.39
CA VAL A 73 -6.76 -5.32 -13.36
C VAL A 73 -5.35 -4.94 -13.81
N TRP A 74 -4.38 -4.84 -12.91
CA TRP A 74 -3.00 -4.49 -13.24
C TRP A 74 -2.32 -5.57 -14.08
N LEU A 75 -2.56 -6.85 -13.82
CA LEU A 75 -2.09 -7.94 -14.69
C LEU A 75 -2.60 -7.77 -16.13
N ILE A 76 -3.87 -7.44 -16.31
CA ILE A 76 -4.45 -7.24 -17.65
C ILE A 76 -3.93 -5.95 -18.29
N LYS A 77 -3.92 -4.85 -17.52
CA LYS A 77 -3.71 -3.50 -18.03
C LYS A 77 -2.24 -3.19 -18.26
N ASP A 78 -1.41 -3.47 -17.26
CA ASP A 78 0.01 -3.11 -17.26
C ASP A 78 0.87 -4.25 -17.79
N CYS A 79 0.44 -5.51 -17.63
CA CYS A 79 1.19 -6.67 -18.11
C CYS A 79 0.61 -7.29 -19.39
N HIS A 80 -0.57 -6.90 -19.87
CA HIS A 80 -1.27 -7.60 -20.97
C HIS A 80 -1.48 -9.10 -20.71
N PHE A 81 -1.57 -9.51 -19.45
CA PHE A 81 -1.82 -10.91 -19.08
C PHE A 81 -3.21 -11.34 -19.56
N PRO A 82 -3.37 -12.51 -20.21
CA PRO A 82 -4.66 -12.97 -20.71
C PRO A 82 -5.65 -13.15 -19.56
N GLY A 83 -6.77 -12.45 -19.60
CA GLY A 83 -7.77 -12.54 -18.53
C GLY A 83 -8.29 -13.96 -18.32
N SER A 84 -8.41 -14.76 -19.39
CA SER A 84 -8.78 -16.19 -19.32
C SER A 84 -7.80 -17.08 -18.56
N SER A 85 -6.59 -16.59 -18.28
CA SER A 85 -5.57 -17.27 -17.47
C SER A 85 -5.53 -16.77 -16.02
N ILE A 86 -6.41 -15.84 -15.63
CA ILE A 86 -6.48 -15.28 -14.28
C ILE A 86 -7.67 -15.91 -13.53
N MET A 87 -7.41 -16.46 -12.35
CA MET A 87 -8.41 -17.02 -11.45
C MET A 87 -8.37 -16.25 -10.14
N VAL A 88 -9.54 -15.78 -9.70
CA VAL A 88 -9.71 -15.08 -8.41
C VAL A 88 -10.56 -15.94 -7.51
N TYR A 89 -10.01 -16.37 -6.38
CA TYR A 89 -10.67 -17.20 -5.38
C TYR A 89 -11.21 -16.32 -4.26
N GLY A 90 -12.52 -16.30 -4.08
CA GLY A 90 -13.16 -15.51 -3.04
C GLY A 90 -14.27 -16.28 -2.35
N GLU A 91 -14.32 -16.18 -1.03
CA GLU A 91 -15.53 -16.53 -0.29
C GLU A 91 -16.59 -15.45 -0.55
N ASN A 92 -17.87 -15.84 -0.51
CA ASN A 92 -18.94 -14.85 -0.43
C ASN A 92 -18.87 -14.25 0.97
N GLU A 93 -18.24 -13.08 1.06
CA GLU A 93 -18.21 -12.33 2.30
C GLU A 93 -19.62 -11.82 2.61
N GLU A 94 -20.19 -12.30 3.71
CA GLU A 94 -20.80 -11.37 4.67
C GLU A 94 -19.67 -10.43 5.12
N ALA A 95 -19.55 -9.31 4.39
CA ALA A 95 -18.70 -8.15 4.67
C ALA A 95 -17.48 -8.44 5.57
N CYS A 96 -16.32 -8.82 4.99
CA CYS A 96 -15.10 -8.93 5.78
C CYS A 96 -14.75 -7.56 6.39
N GLY A 97 -14.96 -7.44 7.70
CA GLY A 97 -14.20 -6.64 8.67
C GLY A 97 -14.22 -5.11 8.57
N ASN A 98 -14.46 -4.54 7.40
CA ASN A 98 -14.53 -3.10 7.22
C ASN A 98 -15.94 -2.71 6.80
N ALA A 99 -16.90 -2.72 7.72
CA ALA A 99 -18.16 -2.00 7.50
C ALA A 99 -17.96 -0.46 7.45
N GLY A 100 -16.71 0.01 7.60
CA GLY A 100 -16.34 1.42 7.54
C GLY A 100 -16.19 1.99 6.13
N LEU A 101 -16.16 3.32 6.07
CA LEU A 101 -15.94 4.11 4.86
C LEU A 101 -14.60 3.74 4.21
N LEU A 102 -14.54 3.70 2.89
CA LEU A 102 -13.27 3.59 2.17
C LEU A 102 -12.71 4.99 1.95
N VAL A 103 -11.55 5.25 2.55
CA VAL A 103 -10.86 6.54 2.51
C VAL A 103 -9.87 6.55 1.37
N VAL A 104 -9.93 7.58 0.53
CA VAL A 104 -8.98 7.82 -0.55
C VAL A 104 -8.37 9.20 -0.40
N SER A 105 -7.06 9.26 -0.14
CA SER A 105 -6.28 10.50 -0.06
C SER A 105 -6.06 11.05 -1.47
N ARG A 106 -6.45 12.29 -1.77
CA ARG A 106 -6.30 12.85 -3.13
C ARG A 106 -4.83 13.08 -3.52
N GLU A 107 -3.92 13.15 -2.56
CA GLU A 107 -2.50 13.35 -2.87
C GLU A 107 -1.84 12.14 -3.51
N ASN A 108 -2.22 10.94 -3.06
CA ASN A 108 -1.58 9.69 -3.45
C ASN A 108 -2.51 8.79 -4.27
N CYS A 109 -3.58 9.34 -4.88
CA CYS A 109 -4.63 8.53 -5.50
C CYS A 109 -4.41 8.20 -6.98
N GLU A 110 -3.21 8.44 -7.53
CA GLU A 110 -2.91 8.20 -8.94
C GLU A 110 -3.27 6.77 -9.36
N ASP A 111 -2.78 5.77 -8.63
CA ASP A 111 -3.06 4.35 -8.90
C ASP A 111 -4.56 4.04 -8.78
N PHE A 112 -5.24 4.61 -7.78
CA PHE A 112 -6.69 4.41 -7.55
C PHE A 112 -7.55 5.05 -8.66
N LEU A 113 -7.25 6.29 -9.04
CA LEU A 113 -7.93 6.99 -10.12
C LEU A 113 -7.67 6.30 -11.46
N GLU A 114 -6.44 5.82 -11.67
CA GLU A 114 -6.08 5.08 -12.86
C GLU A 114 -6.81 3.73 -12.96
N LEU A 115 -7.03 3.04 -11.84
CA LEU A 115 -7.83 1.82 -11.76
C LEU A 115 -9.30 2.09 -12.10
N CYS A 116 -9.88 3.15 -11.53
CA CYS A 116 -11.29 3.49 -11.74
C CYS A 116 -11.53 4.20 -13.08
N GLY A 117 -10.48 4.72 -13.73
CA GLY A 117 -10.54 5.56 -14.94
C GLY A 117 -11.05 6.98 -14.64
N LYS A 118 -12.20 7.10 -13.99
CA LYS A 118 -12.79 8.32 -13.39
C LYS A 118 -13.59 7.91 -12.14
N LEU A 119 -13.74 8.80 -11.17
CA LEU A 119 -14.55 8.52 -9.98
C LEU A 119 -16.03 8.28 -10.38
N PRO A 120 -16.71 7.23 -9.88
CA PRO A 120 -18.13 7.02 -10.12
C PRO A 120 -18.92 8.18 -9.49
N GLY A 121 -19.61 8.96 -10.31
CA GLY A 121 -20.33 10.16 -9.89
C GLY A 121 -19.40 11.35 -9.67
N SER A 122 -19.16 12.15 -10.71
CA SER A 122 -18.49 13.45 -10.64
C SER A 122 -19.38 14.52 -9.96
N GLY A 123 -19.95 14.20 -8.81
CA GLY A 123 -20.39 15.16 -7.81
C GLY A 123 -19.36 15.12 -6.71
N GLU A 124 -18.44 16.08 -6.69
CA GLU A 124 -17.42 16.23 -5.65
C GLU A 124 -18.07 16.29 -4.27
N LYS A 125 -18.30 15.14 -3.63
CA LYS A 125 -18.35 15.05 -2.16
C LYS A 125 -16.91 15.11 -1.66
N VAL A 126 -16.21 16.19 -2.02
CA VAL A 126 -15.00 16.60 -1.32
C VAL A 126 -15.52 17.08 0.02
N PHE A 127 -15.42 16.24 1.04
CA PHE A 127 -15.70 16.69 2.40
C PHE A 127 -14.55 17.63 2.77
N THR A 128 -14.76 18.93 2.57
CA THR A 128 -14.01 19.94 3.31
C THR A 128 -14.46 19.82 4.74
N PHE A 129 -13.49 19.63 5.64
CA PHE A 129 -13.76 19.43 7.06
C PHE A 129 -14.74 20.48 7.57
N PRO A 130 -15.80 20.09 8.29
CA PRO A 130 -16.45 21.06 9.15
C PRO A 130 -15.35 21.57 10.09
N LYS A 131 -15.18 22.90 10.19
CA LYS A 131 -14.40 23.45 11.29
C LYS A 131 -14.97 22.84 12.55
N THR A 132 -14.18 22.03 13.25
CA THR A 132 -14.60 21.42 14.50
C THR A 132 -14.85 22.55 15.49
N GLU A 133 -16.11 22.73 15.89
CA GLU A 133 -16.43 23.60 17.02
C GLU A 133 -16.01 22.86 18.29
N GLY A 134 -14.82 23.16 18.84
CA GLY A 134 -14.46 22.84 20.22
C GLY A 134 -13.24 21.96 20.48
N GLY A 135 -12.46 21.54 19.48
CA GLY A 135 -11.16 20.91 19.73
C GLY A 135 -10.07 21.94 20.06
N GLU A 136 -9.05 21.52 20.81
CA GLU A 136 -7.88 22.37 21.05
C GLU A 136 -6.97 22.38 19.80
N ARG A 137 -6.18 23.44 19.63
CA ARG A 137 -5.23 23.53 18.50
C ARG A 137 -3.89 22.95 18.91
N LEU A 138 -3.09 22.50 17.95
CA LEU A 138 -1.72 22.07 18.22
C LEU A 138 -0.93 23.08 19.07
N GLY A 139 -0.50 22.62 20.24
CA GLY A 139 0.26 23.41 21.19
C GLY A 139 1.75 23.41 20.87
N CYS A 140 2.48 24.39 21.39
CA CYS A 140 3.93 24.46 21.22
C CYS A 140 4.67 23.24 21.80
N ALA A 141 4.06 22.51 22.75
CA ALA A 141 4.61 21.29 23.34
C ALA A 141 4.44 20.06 22.43
N ASP A 142 3.44 20.03 21.54
CA ASP A 142 3.18 18.89 20.66
C ASP A 142 4.10 18.89 19.43
N LEU A 143 4.45 20.09 18.93
CA LEU A 143 5.25 20.24 17.72
C LEU A 143 6.60 19.51 17.78
N PRO A 144 7.38 19.58 18.89
CA PRO A 144 8.61 18.79 19.01
C PRO A 144 8.36 17.27 19.01
N ALA A 145 7.25 16.78 19.59
CA ALA A 145 6.93 15.36 19.61
C ALA A 145 6.54 14.85 18.20
N LEU A 146 5.73 15.61 17.46
CA LEU A 146 5.38 15.33 16.06
C LEU A 146 6.60 15.40 15.14
N TRP A 147 7.43 16.42 15.32
CA TRP A 147 8.66 16.57 14.54
C TRP A 147 9.60 15.38 14.74
N ARG A 148 9.82 14.98 16.00
CA ARG A 148 10.62 13.79 16.33
C ARG A 148 10.03 12.56 15.67
N LEU A 149 8.72 12.33 15.79
CA LEU A 149 8.04 11.19 15.18
C LEU A 149 8.29 11.10 13.67
N LEU A 150 8.06 12.20 12.92
CA LEU A 150 8.24 12.23 11.47
C LEU A 150 9.71 12.06 11.03
N CYS A 151 10.67 12.43 11.90
CA CYS A 151 12.10 12.26 11.63
C CYS A 151 12.61 10.84 11.94
N THR A 152 11.99 10.12 12.86
CA THR A 152 12.36 8.76 13.25
C THR A 152 12.20 7.79 12.07
N GLU A 153 13.08 6.79 12.01
CA GLU A 153 12.99 5.68 11.05
C GLU A 153 11.88 4.73 11.48
N GLU A 154 11.15 4.17 10.53
CA GLU A 154 9.95 3.38 10.85
C GLU A 154 10.24 2.17 11.71
N GLU A 155 11.35 1.46 11.42
CA GLU A 155 11.85 0.29 12.17
C GLU A 155 12.10 0.59 13.66
N ARG A 156 12.24 1.87 14.02
CA ARG A 156 12.46 2.29 15.41
C ARG A 156 11.17 2.62 16.15
N LEU A 157 10.02 2.52 15.49
CA LEU A 157 8.68 2.77 16.03
C LEU A 157 7.95 1.46 16.38
N ASP A 158 8.63 0.32 16.22
CA ASP A 158 8.12 -1.02 16.45
C ASP A 158 7.41 -1.17 17.80
N VAL A 159 6.25 -1.83 17.78
CA VAL A 159 5.45 -2.21 18.97
C VAL A 159 4.93 -1.02 19.81
N LEU A 160 5.26 0.22 19.47
CA LEU A 160 4.78 1.40 20.18
C LEU A 160 3.36 1.76 19.75
N SER A 161 2.52 2.11 20.73
CA SER A 161 1.25 2.77 20.49
C SER A 161 1.40 4.30 20.36
N VAL A 162 0.36 4.97 19.89
CA VAL A 162 0.32 6.44 19.90
C VAL A 162 0.39 6.97 21.33
N GLU A 163 -0.32 6.34 22.27
CA GLU A 163 -0.31 6.71 23.68
C GLU A 163 1.07 6.66 24.31
N ASP A 164 1.84 5.59 24.03
CA ASP A 164 3.20 5.44 24.58
C ASP A 164 4.10 6.62 24.18
N TRP A 165 4.04 7.02 22.91
CA TRP A 165 4.87 8.10 22.38
C TRP A 165 4.52 9.48 22.92
N PHE A 166 3.22 9.75 23.11
CA PHE A 166 2.71 11.04 23.55
C PHE A 166 2.35 11.09 25.05
N SER A 167 2.80 10.12 25.84
CA SER A 167 2.63 10.08 27.30
C SER A 167 3.09 11.35 28.02
N GLY A 168 4.15 12.01 27.52
CA GLY A 168 4.65 13.29 28.04
C GLY A 168 3.93 14.54 27.52
N THR A 169 3.01 14.38 26.57
CA THR A 169 2.27 15.47 25.90
C THR A 169 0.83 15.00 25.62
N PRO A 170 0.01 14.76 26.66
CA PRO A 170 -1.35 14.21 26.50
C PRO A 170 -2.30 15.16 25.77
N HIS A 171 -1.99 16.46 25.73
CA HIS A 171 -2.75 17.48 25.02
C HIS A 171 -3.00 17.12 23.55
N ILE A 172 -2.09 16.39 22.87
CA ILE A 172 -2.31 15.94 21.48
C ILE A 172 -3.67 15.25 21.30
N PHE A 173 -4.16 14.51 22.31
CA PHE A 173 -5.41 13.75 22.22
C PHE A 173 -6.68 14.61 22.33
N GLU A 174 -6.52 15.89 22.67
CA GLU A 174 -7.61 16.88 22.74
C GLU A 174 -7.61 17.78 21.49
N THR A 175 -6.63 17.59 20.59
CA THR A 175 -6.46 18.43 19.41
C THR A 175 -7.40 18.07 18.25
N ASP A 176 -7.70 19.07 17.42
CA ASP A 176 -8.40 18.89 16.14
C ASP A 176 -7.65 17.91 15.21
N LEU A 177 -6.31 17.92 15.20
CA LEU A 177 -5.48 16.95 14.50
C LEU A 177 -5.79 15.51 14.92
N TRP A 178 -5.86 15.26 16.23
CA TRP A 178 -6.14 13.92 16.71
C TRP A 178 -7.55 13.48 16.34
N GLN A 179 -8.55 14.32 16.59
CA GLN A 179 -9.95 14.06 16.19
C GLN A 179 -10.04 13.76 14.69
N LEU A 180 -9.32 14.51 13.86
CA LEU A 180 -9.22 14.26 12.43
C LEU A 180 -8.66 12.86 12.13
N CYS A 181 -7.57 12.47 12.78
CA CYS A 181 -6.98 11.15 12.64
C CYS A 181 -7.95 10.03 13.06
N GLN A 182 -8.72 10.24 14.13
CA GLN A 182 -9.75 9.31 14.58
C GLN A 182 -10.88 9.19 13.55
N CYS A 183 -11.38 10.31 13.02
CA CYS A 183 -12.49 10.32 12.06
C CYS A 183 -12.09 9.75 10.69
N VAL A 184 -10.93 10.12 10.17
CA VAL A 184 -10.49 9.73 8.82
C VAL A 184 -9.99 8.29 8.82
N PHE A 185 -9.16 7.92 9.81
CA PHE A 185 -8.43 6.65 9.78
C PHE A 185 -8.90 5.66 10.85
N GLY A 186 -9.86 6.02 11.71
CA GLY A 186 -10.30 5.14 12.79
C GLY A 186 -9.21 4.88 13.84
N LEU A 187 -8.22 5.76 13.94
CA LEU A 187 -7.12 5.63 14.88
C LEU A 187 -7.62 5.74 16.33
N LYS A 188 -7.03 4.93 17.19
CA LYS A 188 -7.24 4.91 18.64
C LYS A 188 -5.91 5.15 19.34
N LYS A 189 -5.94 5.49 20.63
CA LYS A 189 -4.74 5.78 21.42
C LYS A 189 -3.76 4.59 21.46
N ASP A 190 -4.32 3.38 21.54
CA ASP A 190 -3.62 2.09 21.51
C ASP A 190 -3.21 1.65 20.08
N SER A 191 -3.50 2.43 19.05
CA SER A 191 -3.10 2.11 17.67
C SER A 191 -1.60 2.24 17.45
N ASN A 192 -1.10 1.53 16.45
CA ASN A 192 0.29 1.50 16.03
C ASN A 192 0.81 2.90 15.67
N LEU A 193 1.93 3.29 16.30
CA LEU A 193 2.54 4.59 16.11
C LEU A 193 3.08 4.82 14.69
N ALA A 194 3.59 3.78 14.03
CA ALA A 194 4.07 3.89 12.65
C ALA A 194 2.92 4.19 11.68
N GLU A 195 1.73 3.63 11.89
CA GLU A 195 0.54 3.96 11.10
C GLU A 195 0.03 5.38 11.39
N PHE A 196 0.05 5.84 12.64
CA PHE A 196 -0.22 7.26 12.95
C PHE A 196 0.77 8.17 12.22
N ARG A 197 2.07 7.84 12.21
CA ARG A 197 3.06 8.61 11.45
C ARG A 197 2.78 8.58 9.94
N ARG A 198 2.37 7.43 9.38
CA ARG A 198 2.00 7.28 7.96
C ARG A 198 0.77 8.12 7.62
N SER A 199 -0.24 8.16 8.50
CA SER A 199 -1.45 8.95 8.28
C SER A 199 -1.16 10.46 8.23
N LEU A 200 -0.23 10.96 9.04
CA LEU A 200 0.21 12.37 8.99
C LEU A 200 0.79 12.76 7.63
N TRP A 201 1.40 11.83 6.89
CA TRP A 201 1.90 12.10 5.54
C TRP A 201 0.77 12.25 4.50
N GLU A 202 -0.40 11.68 4.77
CA GLU A 202 -1.60 11.71 3.92
C GLU A 202 -2.50 12.94 4.19
N LEU A 203 -2.37 13.59 5.36
CA LEU A 203 -3.21 14.72 5.80
C LEU A 203 -3.00 16.06 5.06
N LYS A 204 -2.27 16.08 3.96
CA LYS A 204 -1.92 17.32 3.24
C LYS A 204 -2.98 17.76 2.22
N GLY A 205 -3.93 16.90 1.86
CA GLY A 205 -4.94 17.16 0.83
C GLY A 205 -6.35 16.70 1.20
N PRO A 206 -7.36 16.98 0.36
CA PRO A 206 -8.73 16.56 0.60
C PRO A 206 -8.86 15.03 0.52
N PHE A 207 -9.78 14.49 1.32
CA PHE A 207 -10.14 13.08 1.31
C PHE A 207 -11.42 12.85 0.52
N LEU A 208 -11.45 11.74 -0.21
CA LEU A 208 -12.67 11.15 -0.73
C LEU A 208 -13.08 10.01 0.21
N PHE A 209 -14.33 10.02 0.63
CA PHE A 209 -14.93 8.93 1.39
C PHE A 209 -15.97 8.26 0.52
N LEU A 210 -15.82 6.95 0.36
CA LEU A 210 -16.84 6.11 -0.27
C LEU A 210 -17.63 5.42 0.84
N SER A 211 -18.95 5.57 0.81
CA SER A 211 -19.85 4.84 1.71
C SER A 211 -19.72 3.33 1.50
N PRO A 212 -20.18 2.50 2.47
CA PRO A 212 -20.19 1.05 2.29
C PRO A 212 -20.88 0.62 0.99
N GLU A 213 -21.96 1.29 0.60
CA GLU A 213 -22.72 1.04 -0.63
C GLU A 213 -21.92 1.45 -1.87
N GLU A 214 -21.33 2.65 -1.87
CA GLU A 214 -20.48 3.12 -2.98
C GLU A 214 -19.26 2.21 -3.19
N ARG A 215 -18.69 1.70 -2.09
CA ARG A 215 -17.59 0.72 -2.14
C ARG A 215 -18.07 -0.62 -2.70
N GLN A 216 -19.23 -1.14 -2.27
CA GLN A 216 -19.79 -2.37 -2.84
C GLN A 216 -20.05 -2.23 -4.33
N GLU A 217 -20.56 -1.08 -4.77
CA GLU A 217 -20.77 -0.77 -6.18
C GLU A 217 -19.44 -0.73 -6.96
N LEU A 218 -18.39 -0.12 -6.41
CA LEU A 218 -17.05 -0.16 -7.00
C LEU A 218 -16.56 -1.60 -7.19
N ILE A 219 -16.67 -2.44 -6.16
CA ILE A 219 -16.29 -3.86 -6.22
C ILE A 219 -17.11 -4.59 -7.29
N ARG A 220 -18.43 -4.35 -7.36
CA ARG A 220 -19.32 -4.93 -8.36
C ARG A 220 -18.90 -4.54 -9.79
N LEU A 221 -18.59 -3.26 -10.02
CA LEU A 221 -18.12 -2.75 -11.32
C LEU A 221 -16.77 -3.36 -11.72
N LEU A 222 -15.82 -3.48 -10.79
CA LEU A 222 -14.54 -4.14 -11.03
C LEU A 222 -14.73 -5.61 -11.41
N LYS A 223 -15.57 -6.36 -10.67
CA LYS A 223 -15.91 -7.73 -11.01
C LYS A 223 -16.53 -7.84 -12.41
N GLN A 224 -17.44 -6.93 -12.76
CA GLN A 224 -18.05 -6.90 -14.10
C GLN A 224 -17.02 -6.65 -15.20
N TYR A 225 -16.10 -5.71 -14.99
CA TYR A 225 -14.99 -5.44 -15.90
C TYR A 225 -14.10 -6.68 -16.09
N LEU A 226 -13.68 -7.32 -15.00
CA LEU A 226 -12.82 -8.50 -15.02
C LEU A 226 -13.49 -9.68 -15.74
N ARG A 227 -14.78 -9.94 -15.49
CA ARG A 227 -15.56 -10.96 -16.21
C ARG A 227 -15.58 -10.69 -17.72
N ARG A 228 -15.77 -9.43 -18.15
CA ARG A 228 -15.73 -9.05 -19.57
C ARG A 228 -14.34 -9.23 -20.19
N LYS A 229 -13.27 -9.18 -19.40
CA LYS A 229 -11.89 -9.49 -19.82
C LYS A 229 -11.57 -10.99 -19.79
N GLY A 230 -12.52 -11.84 -19.41
CA GLY A 230 -12.35 -13.29 -19.38
C GLY A 230 -11.81 -13.85 -18.07
N VAL A 231 -11.68 -13.03 -17.02
CA VAL A 231 -11.20 -13.48 -15.70
C VAL A 231 -12.20 -14.43 -15.06
N LEU A 232 -11.71 -15.54 -14.52
CA LEU A 232 -12.51 -16.52 -13.81
C LEU A 232 -12.63 -16.12 -12.33
N LEU A 233 -13.77 -15.50 -11.99
CA LEU A 233 -14.11 -15.17 -10.60
C LEU A 233 -14.81 -16.38 -9.95
N LEU A 234 -14.08 -17.07 -9.07
CA LEU A 234 -14.54 -18.25 -8.33
C LEU A 234 -15.08 -17.79 -6.97
N GLU A 235 -16.36 -17.42 -6.97
CA GLU A 235 -17.11 -17.11 -5.74
C GLU A 235 -17.37 -18.39 -4.93
N ASN A 236 -17.67 -18.26 -3.63
CA ASN A 236 -17.85 -19.39 -2.70
C ASN A 236 -16.66 -20.37 -2.66
N THR A 237 -15.46 -19.88 -2.95
CA THR A 237 -14.26 -20.73 -3.05
C THR A 237 -13.15 -20.16 -2.17
N GLN A 238 -12.70 -20.96 -1.21
CA GLN A 238 -11.64 -20.61 -0.26
C GLN A 238 -10.37 -21.38 -0.59
N VAL A 239 -9.21 -20.71 -0.53
CA VAL A 239 -7.93 -21.40 -0.48
C VAL A 239 -7.61 -21.66 0.99
N THR A 240 -7.51 -22.93 1.37
CA THR A 240 -7.38 -23.36 2.77
C THR A 240 -5.96 -23.65 3.20
N ASP A 241 -5.07 -23.87 2.23
CA ASP A 241 -3.66 -24.20 2.46
C ASP A 241 -2.81 -23.98 1.19
N LEU A 242 -1.49 -23.88 1.37
CA LEU A 242 -0.51 -23.78 0.29
C LEU A 242 0.78 -24.56 0.61
N GLU A 243 1.45 -25.07 -0.42
CA GLU A 243 2.80 -25.66 -0.28
C GLU A 243 3.84 -24.75 -0.93
N LEU A 244 4.93 -24.50 -0.20
CA LEU A 244 6.10 -23.80 -0.71
C LEU A 244 7.18 -24.79 -1.17
N GLU A 245 7.88 -24.43 -2.24
CA GLU A 245 9.16 -25.02 -2.61
C GLU A 245 10.26 -24.15 -2.01
N ASN A 246 10.87 -24.61 -0.91
CA ASN A 246 12.05 -23.98 -0.33
C ASN A 246 13.29 -24.56 -0.99
N GLY A 247 14.03 -23.74 -1.73
CA GLY A 247 15.29 -24.15 -2.38
C GLY A 247 16.37 -24.49 -1.36
N ASN A 248 16.45 -25.75 -0.94
CA ASN A 248 17.60 -26.31 -0.24
C ASN A 248 18.47 -27.02 -1.29
N ASP A 249 19.33 -26.26 -1.96
CA ASP A 249 20.48 -26.82 -2.69
C ASP A 249 21.67 -25.85 -2.60
N ASN A 250 22.64 -26.20 -1.76
CA ASN A 250 24.05 -25.79 -1.82
C ASN A 250 24.38 -24.28 -1.75
N GLY A 251 23.88 -23.57 -0.74
CA GLY A 251 24.52 -22.34 -0.25
C GLY A 251 24.46 -21.12 -1.18
N SER A 252 23.62 -21.15 -2.22
CA SER A 252 23.43 -20.04 -3.15
C SER A 252 21.93 -19.85 -3.47
N GLY A 253 21.18 -19.29 -2.53
CA GLY A 253 19.88 -18.65 -2.78
C GLY A 253 18.64 -19.52 -2.52
N THR A 254 18.01 -19.28 -1.38
CA THR A 254 16.67 -19.75 -0.99
C THR A 254 15.61 -19.15 -1.92
N GLY A 255 15.25 -19.85 -2.99
CA GLY A 255 14.08 -19.47 -3.80
C GLY A 255 12.79 -19.81 -3.06
N LEU A 256 11.90 -18.84 -2.89
CA LEU A 256 10.54 -19.01 -2.35
C LEU A 256 9.57 -19.12 -3.53
N ALA A 257 8.83 -20.23 -3.64
CA ALA A 257 7.78 -20.34 -4.65
C ALA A 257 6.60 -21.17 -4.16
N VAL A 258 5.38 -20.75 -4.47
CA VAL A 258 4.18 -21.58 -4.25
C VAL A 258 4.14 -22.67 -5.32
N LYS A 259 4.06 -23.92 -4.86
CA LYS A 259 4.00 -25.10 -5.71
C LYS A 259 2.58 -25.67 -5.81
N LYS A 260 1.81 -25.60 -4.72
CA LYS A 260 0.42 -26.07 -4.71
C LYS A 260 -0.49 -25.15 -3.92
N LEU A 261 -1.75 -25.13 -4.31
CA LEU A 261 -2.86 -24.55 -3.56
C LEU A 261 -3.90 -25.63 -3.26
N TYR A 262 -4.42 -25.61 -2.04
CA TYR A 262 -5.54 -26.44 -1.59
C TYR A 262 -6.79 -25.59 -1.53
N VAL A 263 -7.79 -25.97 -2.32
CA VAL A 263 -8.99 -25.16 -2.55
C VAL A 263 -10.22 -25.91 -2.07
N LYS A 264 -11.04 -25.23 -1.27
CA LYS A 264 -12.34 -25.69 -0.80
C LYS A 264 -13.42 -24.85 -1.48
N ARG A 265 -14.28 -25.49 -2.29
CA ARG A 265 -15.43 -24.85 -2.94
C ARG A 265 -16.72 -25.31 -2.26
N ARG A 266 -17.60 -24.38 -1.92
CA ARG A 266 -18.97 -24.67 -1.48
C ARG A 266 -19.87 -24.83 -2.69
N LEU A 267 -20.59 -25.95 -2.78
CA LEU A 267 -21.65 -26.15 -3.76
C LEU A 267 -22.95 -25.54 -3.21
N GLN A 268 -23.63 -24.73 -4.01
CA GLN A 268 -25.00 -24.31 -3.72
C GLN A 268 -25.93 -25.32 -4.38
N GLU A 269 -26.58 -26.19 -3.59
CA GLU A 269 -27.72 -26.98 -4.05
C GLU A 269 -29.00 -26.21 -3.69
N GLU A 270 -29.91 -26.03 -4.63
CA GLU A 270 -31.15 -25.26 -4.45
C GLU A 270 -32.22 -26.00 -3.61
N GLU A 271 -32.05 -27.31 -3.32
CA GLU A 271 -33.10 -28.15 -2.74
C GLU A 271 -32.72 -28.94 -1.47
N THR A 272 -31.49 -28.81 -0.96
CA THR A 272 -31.07 -29.56 0.23
C THR A 272 -30.37 -28.66 1.25
N ASP A 273 -30.83 -28.69 2.50
CA ASP A 273 -30.20 -28.05 3.69
C ASP A 273 -28.79 -28.62 4.02
N ARG A 274 -28.15 -29.32 3.08
CA ARG A 274 -26.84 -29.95 3.23
C ARG A 274 -25.79 -29.12 2.52
N GLU A 275 -24.87 -28.55 3.30
CA GLU A 275 -23.68 -27.93 2.74
C GLU A 275 -22.75 -28.99 2.14
N ALA A 276 -22.64 -29.04 0.81
CA ALA A 276 -21.68 -29.88 0.12
C ALA A 276 -20.41 -29.08 -0.22
N PHE A 277 -19.25 -29.69 0.03
CA PHE A 277 -17.95 -29.10 -0.26
C PHE A 277 -17.14 -29.97 -1.21
N VAL A 278 -16.47 -29.33 -2.17
CA VAL A 278 -15.50 -29.97 -3.07
C VAL A 278 -14.11 -29.46 -2.70
N PHE A 279 -13.18 -30.40 -2.52
CA PHE A 279 -11.78 -30.09 -2.30
C PHE A 279 -11.01 -30.35 -3.60
N GLU A 280 -10.27 -29.34 -4.05
CA GLU A 280 -9.45 -29.38 -5.24
C GLU A 280 -8.00 -29.07 -4.86
N LYS A 281 -7.07 -29.76 -5.52
CA LYS A 281 -5.64 -29.49 -5.42
C LYS A 281 -5.16 -28.94 -6.74
N ILE A 282 -4.45 -27.82 -6.69
CA ILE A 282 -3.94 -27.13 -7.86
C ILE A 282 -2.41 -27.12 -7.78
N ASP A 283 -1.74 -27.75 -8.75
CA ASP A 283 -0.29 -27.66 -8.91
C ASP A 283 0.07 -26.45 -9.78
N LEU A 284 0.89 -25.54 -9.25
CA LEU A 284 1.41 -24.36 -9.94
C LEU A 284 2.63 -24.74 -10.77
N ARG A 285 2.71 -24.19 -11.97
CA ARG A 285 3.81 -24.39 -12.91
C ARG A 285 4.85 -23.28 -12.80
N SER A 286 6.03 -23.53 -13.37
CA SER A 286 7.02 -22.48 -13.54
C SER A 286 6.45 -21.33 -14.40
N GLY A 287 6.54 -20.10 -13.89
CA GLY A 287 5.98 -18.91 -14.51
C GLY A 287 4.52 -18.61 -14.14
N ASP A 288 3.83 -19.51 -13.43
CA ASP A 288 2.55 -19.15 -12.80
C ASP A 288 2.80 -18.20 -11.64
N VAL A 289 1.82 -17.34 -11.35
CA VAL A 289 1.90 -16.31 -10.30
C VAL A 289 0.79 -16.52 -9.28
N CYS A 290 1.11 -16.34 -8.00
CA CYS A 290 0.20 -16.39 -6.87
C CYS A 290 0.22 -15.04 -6.13
N ILE A 291 -0.93 -14.39 -6.02
CA ILE A 291 -1.08 -13.12 -5.30
C ILE A 291 -2.09 -13.33 -4.19
N MET A 292 -1.71 -13.03 -2.96
CA MET A 292 -2.51 -13.31 -1.77
C MET A 292 -2.86 -12.03 -1.03
N ASP A 293 -4.16 -11.81 -0.79
CA ASP A 293 -4.61 -10.85 0.22
C ASP A 293 -4.63 -11.52 1.59
N ASN A 294 -3.68 -11.14 2.45
CA ASN A 294 -3.50 -11.69 3.78
C ASN A 294 -4.69 -11.49 4.72
N GLY A 295 -5.56 -10.50 4.45
CA GLY A 295 -6.80 -10.30 5.21
C GLY A 295 -7.93 -11.25 4.81
N SER A 296 -7.82 -11.93 3.67
CA SER A 296 -8.90 -12.77 3.14
C SER A 296 -9.19 -13.98 4.04
N GLY A 297 -10.48 -14.34 4.17
CA GLY A 297 -10.90 -15.47 5.00
C GLY A 297 -10.53 -15.30 6.47
N SER A 298 -10.56 -14.07 6.98
CA SER A 298 -10.08 -13.67 8.32
C SER A 298 -8.59 -13.97 8.55
N GLY A 299 -7.79 -14.08 7.49
CA GLY A 299 -6.36 -14.39 7.55
C GLY A 299 -6.01 -15.81 7.95
N LYS A 300 -6.97 -16.75 7.93
CA LYS A 300 -6.73 -18.16 8.27
C LYS A 300 -5.63 -18.81 7.44
N LEU A 301 -5.59 -18.51 6.13
CA LEU A 301 -4.53 -18.99 5.25
C LEU A 301 -3.18 -18.38 5.62
N TRP A 302 -3.15 -17.08 5.94
CA TRP A 302 -1.92 -16.40 6.34
C TRP A 302 -1.33 -16.97 7.63
N LYS A 303 -2.18 -17.20 8.66
CA LYS A 303 -1.78 -17.86 9.91
C LYS A 303 -1.09 -19.20 9.68
N LYS A 304 -1.65 -20.05 8.79
CA LYS A 304 -1.02 -21.33 8.44
C LYS A 304 0.25 -21.18 7.61
N ALA A 305 0.26 -20.25 6.67
CA ALA A 305 1.37 -20.09 5.74
C ALA A 305 2.60 -19.46 6.41
N ALA A 306 2.41 -18.61 7.43
CA ALA A 306 3.49 -17.94 8.16
C ALA A 306 4.53 -18.93 8.72
N ASP A 307 4.08 -20.08 9.23
CA ASP A 307 4.95 -21.14 9.78
C ASP A 307 5.90 -21.75 8.73
N LEU A 308 5.60 -21.60 7.43
CA LEU A 308 6.35 -22.25 6.36
C LEU A 308 7.66 -21.52 6.02
N HIS A 309 7.72 -20.20 6.21
CA HIS A 309 8.90 -19.39 5.92
C HIS A 309 8.80 -17.98 6.53
N ILE A 310 9.88 -17.51 7.19
CA ILE A 310 9.93 -16.22 7.91
C ILE A 310 9.53 -14.98 7.07
N ALA A 311 9.79 -15.03 5.77
CA ALA A 311 9.46 -13.93 4.86
C ALA A 311 7.94 -13.72 4.64
N LEU A 312 7.10 -14.61 5.17
CA LEU A 312 5.63 -14.50 5.12
C LEU A 312 5.07 -13.64 6.27
N GLY A 313 5.91 -13.18 7.20
CA GLY A 313 5.51 -12.30 8.30
C GLY A 313 4.81 -13.03 9.45
N GLU A 314 4.30 -12.25 10.40
CA GLU A 314 3.79 -12.73 11.69
C GLU A 314 2.32 -12.29 11.88
N PRO A 315 1.34 -13.08 11.41
CA PRO A 315 -0.08 -12.75 11.50
C PRO A 315 -0.59 -12.59 12.93
N GLU A 316 0.02 -13.30 13.88
CA GLU A 316 -0.36 -13.27 15.31
C GLU A 316 -0.24 -11.88 15.93
N ALA A 317 0.67 -11.02 15.43
CA ALA A 317 0.80 -9.64 15.87
C ALA A 317 -0.47 -8.80 15.60
N PHE A 318 -1.28 -9.21 14.62
CA PHE A 318 -2.49 -8.51 14.20
C PHE A 318 -3.77 -9.13 14.77
N VAL A 319 -3.70 -10.25 15.48
CA VAL A 319 -4.90 -10.89 16.04
C VAL A 319 -5.44 -10.03 17.18
N GLY A 320 -6.65 -9.51 16.98
CA GLY A 320 -7.39 -8.76 17.97
C GLY A 320 -8.44 -9.63 18.67
N GLU A 321 -9.49 -8.97 19.17
CA GLU A 321 -10.64 -9.66 19.77
C GLU A 321 -11.34 -10.57 18.75
N GLU A 322 -11.91 -11.67 19.24
CA GLU A 322 -12.64 -12.66 18.43
C GLU A 322 -11.81 -13.29 17.29
N ASP A 323 -10.48 -13.35 17.44
CA ASP A 323 -9.55 -13.92 16.45
C ASP A 323 -9.50 -13.17 15.10
N LYS A 324 -10.03 -11.93 15.05
CA LYS A 324 -10.06 -11.09 13.85
C LYS A 324 -8.77 -10.30 13.71
N LEU A 325 -8.21 -10.26 12.49
CA LEU A 325 -7.05 -9.44 12.21
C LEU A 325 -7.37 -7.93 12.23
N GLN A 326 -6.54 -7.16 12.90
CA GLN A 326 -6.65 -5.71 13.05
C GLN A 326 -5.34 -5.04 12.59
N PRO A 327 -5.35 -4.27 11.49
CA PRO A 327 -4.12 -3.74 10.89
C PRO A 327 -3.43 -2.67 11.74
N LEU A 328 -4.17 -2.03 12.67
CA LEU A 328 -3.70 -0.95 13.52
C LEU A 328 -3.09 -1.40 14.84
N ARG A 329 -3.01 -2.70 15.14
CA ARG A 329 -2.36 -3.14 16.39
C ARG A 329 -0.86 -2.80 16.36
N PRO A 330 -0.25 -2.39 17.49
CA PRO A 330 1.20 -2.25 17.56
C PRO A 330 1.90 -3.55 17.19
N HIS A 331 2.87 -3.48 16.29
CA HIS A 331 3.55 -4.64 15.69
C HIS A 331 4.97 -4.22 15.26
N HIS A 332 5.83 -5.19 14.97
CA HIS A 332 7.14 -4.96 14.39
C HIS A 332 7.06 -4.67 12.89
N PHE A 333 7.99 -3.87 12.38
CA PHE A 333 8.06 -3.52 10.96
C PHE A 333 8.11 -4.74 10.01
N THR A 334 8.66 -5.86 10.48
CA THR A 334 8.76 -7.12 9.71
C THR A 334 7.54 -8.02 9.81
N ASP A 335 6.59 -7.76 10.70
CA ASP A 335 5.42 -8.63 10.90
C ASP A 335 4.50 -8.64 9.67
N ARG A 336 4.50 -7.56 8.87
CA ARG A 336 3.89 -7.56 7.53
C ARG A 336 4.91 -8.03 6.49
N PRO A 337 4.61 -9.07 5.68
CA PRO A 337 5.47 -9.45 4.58
C PRO A 337 5.52 -8.34 3.53
N LYS A 338 6.66 -8.23 2.83
CA LYS A 338 6.78 -7.35 1.65
C LYS A 338 5.73 -7.74 0.59
N THR A 339 5.31 -6.78 -0.23
CA THR A 339 4.42 -7.06 -1.37
C THR A 339 4.94 -8.17 -2.28
N VAL A 340 6.26 -8.33 -2.39
CA VAL A 340 6.89 -9.55 -2.88
C VAL A 340 8.01 -9.90 -1.89
N PRO A 341 7.93 -11.05 -1.20
CA PRO A 341 8.98 -11.45 -0.27
C PRO A 341 10.33 -11.63 -0.96
N THR A 342 11.42 -11.35 -0.24
CA THR A 342 12.77 -11.53 -0.77
C THR A 342 12.97 -12.99 -1.22
N GLY A 343 13.44 -13.19 -2.44
CA GLY A 343 13.63 -14.53 -3.02
C GLY A 343 12.36 -15.18 -3.58
N SER A 344 11.21 -14.50 -3.50
CA SER A 344 9.98 -14.96 -4.13
C SER A 344 10.09 -14.97 -5.65
N ARG A 345 9.74 -16.11 -6.26
CA ARG A 345 9.70 -16.28 -7.72
C ARG A 345 8.29 -16.11 -8.28
N ASN A 346 7.27 -16.34 -7.46
CA ASN A 346 5.88 -16.30 -7.91
C ASN A 346 4.85 -15.91 -6.85
N LEU A 347 5.26 -15.60 -5.61
CA LEU A 347 4.34 -15.23 -4.53
C LEU A 347 4.40 -13.73 -4.25
N GLY A 348 3.24 -13.07 -4.24
CA GLY A 348 3.08 -11.69 -3.82
C GLY A 348 1.96 -11.52 -2.80
N PHE A 349 2.06 -10.47 -1.99
CA PHE A 349 1.09 -10.07 -0.98
C PHE A 349 0.50 -8.70 -1.31
N VAL A 350 -0.79 -8.53 -1.05
CA VAL A 350 -1.51 -7.28 -1.30
C VAL A 350 -2.40 -6.90 -0.12
N GLY A 351 -2.88 -5.66 -0.11
CA GLY A 351 -3.83 -5.18 0.90
C GLY A 351 -3.17 -4.71 2.20
N ALA A 352 -4.00 -4.44 3.21
CA ALA A 352 -3.60 -3.75 4.44
C ALA A 352 -2.54 -4.50 5.28
N PHE A 353 -2.44 -5.81 5.10
CA PHE A 353 -1.50 -6.68 5.81
C PHE A 353 -0.25 -7.02 4.97
N SER A 354 -0.07 -6.36 3.83
CA SER A 354 1.18 -6.38 3.06
C SER A 354 1.96 -5.08 3.31
N ARG A 355 3.29 -5.15 3.23
CA ARG A 355 4.19 -4.02 3.46
C ARG A 355 4.57 -3.35 2.15
N LEU A 356 4.09 -2.12 2.00
CA LEU A 356 4.51 -1.13 1.01
C LEU A 356 5.36 -0.06 1.71
N GLU A 357 6.33 0.51 0.99
CA GLU A 357 7.27 1.51 1.53
C GLU A 357 6.59 2.82 1.91
N GLU A 358 5.58 3.24 1.15
CA GLU A 358 4.86 4.50 1.33
C GLU A 358 3.35 4.28 1.42
N GLY A 359 2.65 5.23 2.05
CA GLY A 359 1.20 5.21 2.23
C GLY A 359 0.73 4.55 3.53
N CYS A 360 -0.53 4.85 3.90
CA CYS A 360 -1.20 4.31 5.08
C CYS A 360 -2.11 3.13 4.72
N CYS A 361 -1.99 2.01 5.45
CA CYS A 361 -2.62 0.73 5.10
C CYS A 361 -4.16 0.73 5.12
N LEU A 362 -4.77 1.79 5.66
CA LEU A 362 -6.20 1.97 5.80
C LEU A 362 -6.87 2.60 4.58
N THR A 363 -6.09 3.03 3.60
CA THR A 363 -6.60 3.78 2.45
C THR A 363 -6.84 2.88 1.23
N GLY A 364 -7.81 3.26 0.40
CA GLY A 364 -8.00 2.65 -0.91
C GLY A 364 -6.78 2.83 -1.80
N ASN A 365 -6.03 3.93 -1.62
CA ASN A 365 -4.75 4.18 -2.28
C ASN A 365 -3.77 3.03 -2.01
N TYR A 366 -3.56 2.68 -0.74
CA TYR A 366 -2.65 1.63 -0.34
C TYR A 366 -3.08 0.25 -0.84
N ALA A 367 -4.39 -0.03 -0.79
CA ALA A 367 -4.94 -1.28 -1.33
C ALA A 367 -4.64 -1.44 -2.83
N VAL A 368 -4.79 -0.37 -3.63
CA VAL A 368 -4.53 -0.41 -5.08
C VAL A 368 -3.03 -0.35 -5.40
N ALA A 369 -2.26 0.43 -4.64
CA ALA A 369 -0.82 0.61 -4.83
C ALA A 369 -0.03 -0.66 -4.45
N SER A 370 -0.41 -1.35 -3.36
CA SER A 370 0.19 -2.64 -2.99
C SER A 370 -0.03 -3.69 -4.09
N ALA A 371 -1.25 -3.74 -4.65
CA ALA A 371 -1.58 -4.60 -5.78
C ALA A 371 -0.73 -4.31 -7.02
N ARG A 372 -0.57 -3.03 -7.38
CA ARG A 372 0.29 -2.63 -8.50
C ARG A 372 1.74 -3.00 -8.25
N SER A 373 2.25 -2.73 -7.05
CA SER A 373 3.62 -3.03 -6.65
C SER A 373 3.93 -4.53 -6.75
N ALA A 374 3.04 -5.39 -6.24
CA ALA A 374 3.19 -6.83 -6.32
C ALA A 374 3.22 -7.32 -7.78
N VAL A 375 2.32 -6.81 -8.62
CA VAL A 375 2.26 -7.17 -10.05
C VAL A 375 3.51 -6.69 -10.81
N ASP A 376 3.92 -5.44 -10.64
CA ASP A 376 5.10 -4.88 -11.29
C ASP A 376 6.36 -5.70 -10.97
N GLU A 377 6.54 -6.05 -9.69
CA GLU A 377 7.72 -6.79 -9.21
C GLU A 377 7.71 -8.26 -9.66
N LEU A 378 6.58 -8.97 -9.50
CA LEU A 378 6.45 -10.38 -9.94
C LEU A 378 6.56 -10.55 -11.45
N MET A 379 6.00 -9.61 -12.21
CA MET A 379 6.00 -9.69 -13.65
C MET A 379 7.25 -9.06 -14.26
N HIS A 380 8.09 -8.36 -13.51
CA HIS A 380 9.11 -7.47 -14.10
C HIS A 380 8.50 -6.49 -15.11
N ALA A 381 7.25 -6.07 -14.87
CA ALA A 381 6.56 -5.07 -15.66
C ALA A 381 6.85 -3.73 -14.99
N GLY A 382 7.92 -3.06 -15.40
CA GLY A 382 8.32 -1.83 -14.74
C GLY A 382 7.38 -0.67 -15.05
N ARG A 383 7.02 -0.01 -13.96
CA ARG A 383 7.38 1.40 -13.73
C ARG A 383 8.17 1.60 -12.43
N ARG A 384 8.05 0.67 -11.46
CA ARG A 384 8.70 0.77 -10.14
C ARG A 384 9.81 -0.26 -9.85
N ALA A 385 10.02 -1.27 -10.70
CA ALA A 385 11.12 -2.24 -10.52
C ALA A 385 12.52 -1.58 -10.54
N ALA A 386 12.66 -0.42 -11.19
CA ALA A 386 13.87 0.42 -11.16
C ALA A 386 13.96 1.34 -9.90
N GLY A 387 13.05 1.19 -8.95
CA GLY A 387 12.92 2.02 -7.75
C GLY A 387 13.54 1.44 -6.47
N THR A 388 14.02 0.20 -6.50
CA THR A 388 14.79 -0.41 -5.40
C THR A 388 16.23 0.10 -5.30
N GLU A 389 16.55 1.19 -5.98
CA GLU A 389 17.62 2.06 -5.51
C GLU A 389 17.04 2.91 -4.40
N GLU A 390 17.09 2.35 -3.19
CA GLU A 390 16.82 2.96 -1.90
C GLU A 390 17.05 4.48 -2.03
N LYS A 391 15.97 5.23 -2.26
CA LYS A 391 16.08 6.68 -2.45
C LYS A 391 16.48 7.21 -1.08
N ARG A 392 17.78 7.24 -0.83
CA ARG A 392 18.40 7.90 0.31
C ARG A 392 18.14 9.38 0.10
N GLN A 393 16.91 9.79 0.42
CA GLN A 393 16.51 11.18 0.39
C GLN A 393 17.54 11.89 1.25
N SER A 394 18.21 12.90 0.69
CA SER A 394 19.19 13.64 1.48
C SER A 394 18.50 14.11 2.77
N ARG A 395 19.22 14.06 3.90
CA ARG A 395 18.67 14.49 5.20
C ARG A 395 17.94 15.84 5.09
N ILE A 396 18.47 16.75 4.27
CA ILE A 396 17.87 18.05 3.95
C ILE A 396 16.49 17.94 3.32
N ARG A 397 16.28 17.04 2.34
CA ARG A 397 14.95 16.83 1.72
C ARG A 397 13.96 16.26 2.72
N LYS A 398 14.36 15.28 3.53
CA LYS A 398 13.49 14.72 4.59
C LYS A 398 13.05 15.83 5.56
N TRP A 399 13.99 16.67 6.01
CA TRP A 399 13.71 17.82 6.88
C TRP A 399 12.75 18.84 6.26
N ILE A 400 12.92 19.19 4.99
CA ILE A 400 12.02 20.11 4.29
C ILE A 400 10.60 19.50 4.19
N THR A 401 10.49 18.19 3.94
CA THR A 401 9.20 17.51 3.86
C THR A 401 8.51 17.45 5.22
N VAL A 402 9.23 17.12 6.30
CA VAL A 402 8.73 17.18 7.69
C VAL A 402 8.26 18.60 8.02
N TYR A 403 9.08 19.61 7.73
CA TYR A 403 8.74 21.01 7.96
C TYR A 403 7.43 21.41 7.26
N LYS A 404 7.29 21.04 5.99
CA LYS A 404 6.07 21.33 5.23
C LYS A 404 4.84 20.70 5.85
N VAL A 405 4.93 19.45 6.34
CA VAL A 405 3.81 18.80 7.01
C VAL A 405 3.47 19.49 8.31
N VAL A 406 4.45 19.64 9.22
CA VAL A 406 4.21 20.26 10.54
C VAL A 406 3.66 21.69 10.39
N CYS A 407 4.22 22.48 9.47
CA CYS A 407 3.70 23.81 9.18
C CYS A 407 2.32 23.79 8.52
N SER A 408 2.01 22.80 7.68
CA SER A 408 0.69 22.68 7.08
C SER A 408 -0.35 22.35 8.14
N LEU A 409 -0.05 21.41 9.05
CA LEU A 409 -0.92 21.05 10.16
C LEU A 409 -1.16 22.25 11.07
N TYR A 410 -0.09 22.95 11.47
CA TYR A 410 -0.19 24.15 12.30
C TYR A 410 -0.95 25.30 11.62
N ARG A 411 -0.76 25.51 10.30
CA ARG A 411 -1.45 26.58 9.54
C ARG A 411 -2.89 26.24 9.19
N ALA A 412 -3.23 24.95 9.14
CA ALA A 412 -4.60 24.50 8.92
C ALA A 412 -5.49 24.71 10.15
N ASP A 413 -4.95 25.31 11.23
CA ASP A 413 -5.61 25.46 12.53
C ASP A 413 -6.08 24.10 13.10
N LEU A 414 -5.32 23.02 12.82
CA LEU A 414 -5.53 21.68 13.40
C LEU A 414 -4.85 21.48 14.76
#